data_AF-A0A1F7LB71-F1
#
_entry.id   AF-A0A1F7LB71-F1
#
_cell.length_a   1.000
_cell.length_b   1.000
_cell.length_c   1.000
_cell.angle_alpha   90.00
_cell.angle_beta   90.00
_cell.angle_gamma   90.00
#
_symmetry.space_group_name_H-M   'P 1'
#
loop_
_entity.id
_entity.type
_entity.pdbx_description
1 polymer ?
#
loop_
_entity_poly.entity_id
_entity_poly.type
_entity_poly.pdbx_seq_one_letter_code
_entity_poly.pdbx_strand_id
1 'polypeptide(L)'
;MNGRSVGQVRGVLAERVVVSTPLDPFLSLRALAAYAGLSVRKLREHLGDATRPLPHYRVGGRVVVRRSEFDAWMTAFRQHGRAEVSRVVDEVLRSLTGGS
;
A
#
# COMPACT_ATOMS: atom_id res chain seq x y z
N MET A 1 -18.87 -0.47 0.26
CA MET A 1 -18.91 -1.21 -1.01
C MET A 1 -19.19 -0.21 -2.12
N ASN A 2 -18.17 0.32 -2.80
CA ASN A 2 -18.37 1.32 -3.87
C ASN A 2 -18.43 0.62 -5.23
N GLY A 3 -19.65 0.52 -5.78
CA GLY A 3 -19.89 0.07 -7.15
C GLY A 3 -19.34 1.10 -8.14
N ARG A 4 -18.30 0.72 -8.89
CA ARG A 4 -17.82 1.51 -10.02
C ARG A 4 -18.91 1.46 -11.11
N SER A 5 -19.53 2.61 -11.39
CA SER A 5 -20.44 2.77 -12.52
C SER A 5 -19.66 2.52 -13.81
N VAL A 6 -19.97 1.41 -14.48
CA VAL A 6 -19.40 1.07 -15.78
C VAL A 6 -20.14 1.89 -16.82
N GLY A 7 -19.46 2.86 -17.43
CA GLY A 7 -20.03 3.67 -18.50
C GLY A 7 -20.42 2.77 -19.67
N GLN A 8 -21.72 2.60 -19.89
CA GLN A 8 -22.25 1.87 -21.05
C GLN A 8 -21.93 2.68 -22.32
N VAL A 9 -20.98 2.19 -23.13
CA VAL A 9 -20.70 2.78 -24.45
C VAL A 9 -21.71 2.22 -25.44
N ARG A 10 -22.79 2.97 -25.72
CA ARG A 10 -23.70 2.64 -26.83
C ARG A 10 -23.06 3.10 -28.15
N GLY A 11 -22.72 2.16 -29.03
CA GLY A 11 -22.35 2.44 -30.42
C GLY A 11 -21.04 1.83 -30.93
N VAL A 12 -20.27 1.12 -30.11
CA VAL A 12 -19.03 0.45 -30.56
C VAL A 12 -19.28 -1.05 -30.74
N LEU A 13 -19.32 -1.51 -32.00
CA LEU A 13 -19.14 -2.92 -32.35
C LEU A 13 -17.64 -3.24 -32.23
N ALA A 14 -17.18 -3.57 -31.02
CA ALA A 14 -15.82 -4.04 -30.82
C ALA A 14 -15.75 -5.52 -31.21
N GLU A 15 -14.95 -5.85 -32.22
CA GLU A 15 -14.74 -7.25 -32.65
C GLU A 15 -14.11 -8.13 -31.56
N ARG A 16 -13.46 -7.51 -30.55
CA ARG A 16 -12.96 -8.20 -29.35
C ARG A 16 -12.90 -7.23 -28.16
N VAL A 17 -13.45 -7.66 -27.03
CA VAL A 17 -13.26 -7.01 -25.72
C VAL A 17 -12.34 -7.89 -24.87
N VAL A 18 -11.18 -7.36 -24.47
CA VAL A 18 -10.26 -8.04 -23.52
C VAL A 18 -10.35 -7.33 -22.18
N VAL A 19 -10.87 -8.03 -21.16
CA VAL A 19 -10.96 -7.51 -19.79
C VAL A 19 -9.84 -8.13 -18.96
N SER A 20 -8.86 -7.32 -18.58
CA SER A 20 -7.81 -7.72 -17.63
C SER A 20 -8.13 -7.15 -16.26
N THR A 21 -8.62 -7.98 -15.35
CA THR A 21 -8.80 -7.58 -13.94
C THR A 21 -7.48 -7.77 -13.19
N PRO A 22 -6.96 -6.76 -12.48
CA PRO A 22 -5.76 -6.94 -11.66
C PRO A 22 -6.05 -7.96 -10.55
N LEU A 23 -5.22 -9.00 -10.48
CA LEU A 23 -5.33 -10.01 -9.44
C LEU A 23 -4.91 -9.41 -8.09
N ASP A 24 -5.76 -9.60 -7.09
CA ASP A 24 -5.52 -9.15 -5.71
C ASP A 24 -5.58 -10.35 -4.75
N PRO A 25 -4.56 -11.23 -4.78
CA PRO A 25 -4.59 -12.48 -4.05
C PRO A 25 -4.26 -12.27 -2.56
N PHE A 26 -4.67 -13.24 -1.74
CA PHE A 26 -4.18 -13.39 -0.38
C PHE A 26 -2.86 -14.16 -0.40
N LEU A 27 -1.82 -13.56 0.15
CA LEU A 27 -0.47 -14.09 0.21
C LEU A 27 -0.19 -14.63 1.61
N SER A 28 0.33 -15.86 1.70
CA SER A 28 0.96 -16.32 2.95
C SER A 28 2.21 -15.49 3.26
N LEU A 29 2.67 -15.46 4.51
CA LEU A 29 3.90 -14.73 4.86
C LEU A 29 5.12 -15.13 4.02
N ARG A 30 5.22 -16.40 3.60
CA ARG A 30 6.30 -16.86 2.72
C ARG A 30 6.18 -16.27 1.31
N ALA A 31 4.97 -16.26 0.76
CA ALA A 31 4.72 -15.67 -0.56
C ALA A 31 4.89 -14.15 -0.52
N LEU A 32 4.46 -13.51 0.57
CA LEU A 32 4.63 -12.07 0.77
C LEU A 32 6.11 -11.68 0.91
N ALA A 33 6.90 -12.49 1.63
CA ALA A 33 8.35 -12.32 1.74
C ALA A 33 9.02 -12.33 0.36
N ALA A 34 8.68 -13.30 -0.48
CA ALA A 34 9.18 -13.38 -1.85
C ALA A 34 8.71 -12.19 -2.70
N TYR A 35 7.42 -11.81 -2.60
CA TYR A 35 6.85 -10.67 -3.31
C TYR A 35 7.53 -9.34 -2.96
N ALA A 36 7.79 -9.10 -1.67
CA ALA A 36 8.30 -7.83 -1.17
C ALA A 36 9.83 -7.75 -1.07
N GLY A 37 10.55 -8.86 -1.31
CA GLY A 37 11.99 -8.94 -1.07
C GLY A 37 12.37 -8.80 0.42
N LEU A 38 11.46 -9.15 1.33
CA LEU A 38 11.67 -9.07 2.78
C LEU A 38 11.79 -10.46 3.40
N SER A 39 12.44 -10.56 4.56
CA SER A 39 12.46 -11.82 5.30
C SER A 39 11.10 -12.07 6.00
N VAL A 40 10.71 -13.34 6.12
CA VAL A 40 9.53 -13.74 6.91
C VAL A 40 9.65 -13.28 8.36
N ARG A 41 10.88 -13.29 8.91
CA ARG A 41 11.17 -12.78 10.26
C ARG A 41 10.76 -11.31 10.37
N LYS A 42 11.16 -10.47 9.41
CA LYS A 42 10.83 -9.04 9.39
C LYS A 42 9.33 -8.80 9.28
N LEU A 43 8.64 -9.56 8.45
CA LEU A 43 7.19 -9.48 8.34
C LEU A 43 6.49 -9.85 9.66
N ARG A 44 7.01 -10.85 10.39
CA ARG A 44 6.47 -11.24 11.69
C ARG A 44 6.67 -10.18 12.78
N GLU A 45 7.77 -9.43 12.75
CA GLU A 45 7.96 -8.28 13.65
C GLU A 45 6.82 -7.27 13.47
N HIS A 46 6.48 -6.95 12.22
CA HIS A 46 5.41 -6.00 11.93
C HIS A 46 4.01 -6.53 12.25
N LEU A 47 3.78 -7.84 12.43
CA LEU A 47 2.47 -8.34 12.87
C LEU A 47 2.11 -7.91 14.30
N GLY A 48 3.13 -7.66 15.15
CA GLY A 48 2.96 -7.26 16.55
C GLY A 48 3.39 -5.82 16.83
N ASP A 49 3.72 -5.04 15.80
CA ASP A 49 4.14 -3.65 15.94
C ASP A 49 2.96 -2.77 16.38
N ALA A 50 3.11 -2.06 17.48
CA ALA A 50 2.06 -1.21 18.06
C ALA A 50 1.80 0.06 17.26
N THR A 51 2.78 0.53 16.48
CA THR A 51 2.71 1.81 15.77
C THR A 51 2.20 1.62 14.35
N ARG A 52 2.67 0.58 13.65
CA ARG A 52 2.32 0.31 12.25
C ARG A 52 2.20 -1.18 11.97
N PRO A 53 1.16 -1.84 12.53
CA PRO A 53 0.98 -3.28 12.34
C PRO A 53 0.76 -3.63 10.87
N LEU A 54 1.34 -4.74 10.43
CA LEU A 54 1.10 -5.32 9.12
C LEU A 54 -0.36 -5.81 9.04
N PRO A 55 -1.16 -5.33 8.06
CA PRO A 55 -2.52 -5.81 7.84
C PRO A 55 -2.51 -7.32 7.56
N HIS A 56 -3.32 -8.07 8.28
CA HIS A 56 -3.35 -9.51 8.13
C HIS A 56 -4.69 -10.13 8.54
N TYR A 57 -4.94 -11.30 7.98
CA TYR A 57 -6.08 -12.15 8.28
C TYR A 57 -5.57 -13.44 8.93
N ARG A 58 -6.35 -13.99 9.85
CA ARG A 58 -6.10 -15.30 10.48
C ARG A 58 -7.20 -16.26 10.09
N VAL A 59 -6.83 -17.30 9.35
CA VAL A 59 -7.76 -18.35 8.90
C VAL A 59 -7.19 -19.69 9.36
N GLY A 60 -7.85 -20.34 10.32
CA GLY A 60 -7.40 -21.64 10.85
C GLY A 60 -5.96 -21.63 11.38
N GLY A 61 -5.54 -20.55 12.04
CA GLY A 61 -4.17 -20.39 12.55
C GLY A 61 -3.13 -19.92 11.50
N ARG A 62 -3.50 -19.86 10.21
CA ARG A 62 -2.63 -19.34 9.15
C ARG A 62 -2.77 -17.83 9.01
N VAL A 63 -1.64 -17.14 8.92
CA VAL A 63 -1.57 -15.71 8.59
C VAL A 63 -1.50 -15.53 7.09
N VAL A 64 -2.42 -14.75 6.54
CA VAL A 64 -2.42 -14.30 5.14
C VAL A 64 -2.62 -12.80 5.07
N VAL A 65 -2.09 -12.18 4.02
CA VAL A 65 -2.15 -10.74 3.78
C VAL A 65 -2.67 -10.51 2.38
N ARG A 66 -3.67 -9.64 2.24
CA ARG A 66 -4.16 -9.23 0.92
C ARG A 66 -3.10 -8.36 0.25
N ARG A 67 -2.75 -8.65 -1.01
CA ARG A 67 -1.68 -7.93 -1.72
C ARG A 67 -1.93 -6.41 -1.74
N SER A 68 -3.13 -5.97 -2.10
CA SER A 68 -3.45 -4.54 -2.16
C SER A 68 -3.33 -3.82 -0.82
N GLU A 69 -3.67 -4.48 0.30
CA GLU A 69 -3.52 -3.91 1.64
C GLU A 69 -2.06 -3.81 2.04
N PHE A 70 -1.24 -4.81 1.68
CA PHE A 70 0.20 -4.72 1.87
C PHE A 70 0.80 -3.56 1.07
N ASP A 71 0.44 -3.43 -0.21
CA ASP A 71 0.94 -2.35 -1.07
C ASP A 71 0.55 -0.98 -0.51
N ALA A 72 -0.67 -0.83 0.01
CA ALA A 72 -1.12 0.37 0.70
C ALA A 72 -0.33 0.63 1.99
N TRP A 73 -0.10 -0.40 2.82
CA TRP A 73 0.71 -0.31 4.03
C TRP A 73 2.17 0.08 3.74
N MET A 74 2.76 -0.41 2.64
CA MET A 74 4.12 -0.07 2.21
C MET A 74 4.30 1.42 1.93
N THR A 75 3.23 2.15 1.57
CA THR A 75 3.31 3.60 1.35
C THR A 75 3.81 4.36 2.58
N ALA A 76 3.54 3.85 3.80
CA ALA A 76 4.01 4.45 5.05
C ALA A 76 5.54 4.36 5.26
N PHE A 77 6.22 3.49 4.49
CA PHE A 77 7.67 3.30 4.52
C PHE A 77 8.38 4.03 3.39
N ARG A 78 7.64 4.70 2.50
CA ARG A 78 8.23 5.51 1.42
C ARG A 78 9.04 6.65 2.03
N GLN A 79 10.34 6.62 1.82
CA GLN A 79 11.23 7.72 2.16
C GLN A 79 11.21 8.73 1.01
N HIS A 80 10.78 9.96 1.29
CA HIS A 80 11.07 11.09 0.43
C HIS A 80 12.49 11.54 0.80
N GLY A 81 13.40 11.69 -0.17
CA GLY A 81 14.81 11.96 0.11
C GLY A 81 14.99 13.12 1.10
N ARG A 82 16.13 13.13 1.81
CA ARG A 82 16.49 14.09 2.89
C ARG A 82 16.18 15.57 2.58
N ALA A 83 16.13 15.94 1.30
CA ALA A 83 15.82 17.28 0.82
C ALA A 83 14.37 17.75 1.07
N GLU A 84 13.37 16.86 1.14
CA GLU A 84 11.97 17.27 1.39
C GLU A 84 11.74 17.64 2.86
N VAL A 85 12.26 16.84 3.79
CA VAL A 85 12.06 17.08 5.23
C VAL A 85 12.77 18.35 5.68
N SER A 86 13.98 18.62 5.18
CA SER A 86 14.69 19.88 5.49
C SER A 86 13.89 21.08 5.02
N ARG A 87 13.34 21.06 3.79
CA ARG A 87 12.58 22.19 3.25
C ARG A 87 11.34 22.54 4.07
N VAL A 88 10.59 21.53 4.51
CA VAL A 88 9.40 21.75 5.35
C VAL A 88 9.79 22.32 6.72
N VAL A 89 10.86 21.82 7.33
CA VAL A 89 11.36 22.34 8.61
C VAL A 89 11.89 23.77 8.46
N ASP A 90 12.65 24.05 7.41
CA ASP A 90 13.22 25.37 7.13
C ASP A 90 12.14 26.41 6.81
N GLU A 91 11.04 26.00 6.17
CA GLU A 91 9.89 26.85 5.89
C GLU A 91 9.11 27.21 7.17
N VAL A 92 8.85 26.23 8.04
CA VAL A 92 8.17 26.47 9.33
C VAL A 92 9.02 27.37 10.23
N LEU A 93 10.32 27.13 10.34
CA LEU A 93 11.23 27.97 11.14
C LEU A 93 11.35 29.40 10.61
N ARG A 94 11.28 29.59 9.28
CA ARG A 94 11.28 30.91 8.65
C ARG A 94 9.97 31.66 8.89
N SER A 95 8.84 30.94 8.94
CA SER A 95 7.54 31.55 9.26
C SER A 95 7.44 32.03 10.71
N LEU A 96 8.15 31.38 11.64
CA LEU A 96 8.16 31.75 13.07
C LEU A 96 9.15 32.88 13.39
N THR A 97 10.17 33.07 12.55
CA THR A 97 11.20 34.11 12.74
C THR A 97 10.99 35.35 11.85
N GLY A 98 10.08 35.28 10.87
CA GLY A 98 9.78 36.36 9.91
C GLY A 98 8.57 37.24 10.23
N GLY A 99 7.95 37.10 11.40
CA GLY A 99 6.86 37.97 11.87
C GLY A 99 7.33 38.88 13.00
N SER A 100 7.85 40.06 12.65
CA SER A 100 7.96 41.23 13.54
C SER A 100 7.18 42.40 12.95
#